data_AF-A0A2V6V2D6-F1
#
_entry.id   AF-A0A2V6V2D6-F1
#
_cell.length_a   1.000
_cell.length_b   1.000
_cell.length_c   1.000
_cell.angle_alpha   90.00
_cell.angle_beta   90.00
_cell.angle_gamma   90.00
#
_symmetry.space_group_name_H-M   'P 1'
#
loop_
_entity.id
_entity.type
_entity.pdbx_description
1 polymer ?
#
loop_
_entity_poly.entity_id
_entity_poly.type
_entity_poly.pdbx_seq_one_letter_code
_entity_poly.pdbx_strand_id
1 'polypeptide(L)'
;GSGATDDAVFADLKEMLALARHPNIGVKMSGAPSYSSQPYPYKNIHGYLRQIFEAFGPDRSFWGTDITRMPCSYRQCVTMFTEELPWLKGRDLERVMGGAVIDWLGWKRPAA
;
A
#
# COMPACT_ATOMS: atom_id res chain seq x y z
N GLY A 1 13.86 4.81 -7.03
CA GLY A 1 13.05 3.82 -7.76
C GLY A 1 13.69 3.60 -9.11
N SER A 2 13.48 2.44 -9.72
CA SER A 2 14.08 2.03 -11.01
C SER A 2 13.72 2.93 -12.21
N GLY A 3 12.81 3.90 -12.05
CA GLY A 3 12.31 4.75 -13.13
C GLY A 3 11.24 4.09 -13.99
N ALA A 4 10.95 2.81 -13.77
CA ALA A 4 9.88 2.07 -14.45
C ALA A 4 8.49 2.36 -13.84
N THR A 5 7.46 2.31 -14.68
CA THR A 5 6.04 2.46 -14.32
C THR A 5 5.23 1.29 -14.87
N ASP A 6 3.98 1.19 -14.43
CA ASP A 6 2.97 0.25 -14.92
C ASP A 6 3.44 -1.19 -14.75
N ASP A 7 3.08 -2.11 -15.65
CA ASP A 7 3.36 -3.53 -15.51
C ASP A 7 4.85 -3.84 -15.28
N ALA A 8 5.76 -3.03 -15.84
CA ALA A 8 7.19 -3.22 -15.75
C ALA A 8 7.73 -3.14 -14.30
N VAL A 9 7.12 -2.32 -13.43
CA VAL A 9 7.54 -2.22 -12.03
C VAL A 9 7.01 -3.37 -11.16
N PHE A 10 6.05 -4.15 -11.68
CA PHE A 10 5.46 -5.32 -11.03
C PHE A 10 5.94 -6.65 -11.63
N ALA A 11 7.00 -6.65 -12.44
CA ALA A 11 7.52 -7.86 -13.09
C ALA A 11 7.85 -8.99 -12.09
N ASP A 12 8.42 -8.65 -10.94
CA ASP A 12 8.79 -9.60 -9.87
C ASP A 12 7.73 -9.68 -8.75
N LEU A 13 6.50 -9.24 -9.02
CA LEU A 13 5.44 -9.21 -8.00
C LEU A 13 5.17 -10.61 -7.45
N LYS A 14 5.18 -11.65 -8.29
CA LYS A 14 4.89 -13.03 -7.88
C LYS A 14 5.87 -13.51 -6.82
N GLU A 15 7.15 -13.22 -7.00
CA GLU A 15 8.24 -13.56 -6.09
C GLU A 15 8.09 -12.80 -4.77
N MET A 16 7.70 -11.53 -4.83
CA MET A 16 7.41 -10.72 -3.64
C MET A 16 6.21 -11.27 -2.86
N LEU A 17 5.11 -11.62 -3.54
CA LEU A 17 3.92 -12.20 -2.90
C LEU A 17 4.23 -13.55 -2.23
N ALA A 18 5.17 -14.35 -2.76
CA ALA A 18 5.57 -15.61 -2.16
C ALA A 18 6.19 -15.45 -0.76
N LEU A 19 6.70 -14.26 -0.41
CA LEU A 19 7.20 -13.94 0.93
C LEU A 19 6.09 -13.93 1.99
N ALA A 20 4.82 -13.76 1.59
CA ALA A 20 3.69 -13.73 2.51
C ALA A 20 3.51 -15.01 3.34
N ARG A 21 4.09 -16.15 2.88
CA ARG A 21 4.16 -17.41 3.63
C ARG A 21 4.88 -17.30 4.97
N HIS A 22 5.72 -16.28 5.15
CA HIS A 22 6.46 -16.04 6.38
C HIS A 22 5.68 -15.07 7.28
N PRO A 23 5.17 -15.51 8.45
CA PRO A 23 4.29 -14.69 9.29
C PRO A 23 4.98 -13.45 9.87
N ASN A 24 6.32 -13.45 9.93
CA ASN A 24 7.15 -12.36 10.43
C ASN A 24 7.57 -11.34 9.34
N ILE A 25 7.01 -11.43 8.13
CA ILE A 25 7.21 -10.46 7.05
C ILE A 25 5.92 -9.67 6.83
N GLY A 26 6.04 -8.35 6.79
CA GLY A 26 5.00 -7.42 6.36
C GLY A 26 5.45 -6.58 5.17
N VAL A 27 4.49 -5.94 4.51
CA VAL A 27 4.70 -5.14 3.29
C VAL A 27 4.28 -3.70 3.53
N LYS A 28 5.08 -2.77 3.02
CA LYS A 28 4.72 -1.35 2.99
C LYS A 28 4.22 -1.00 1.59
N MET A 29 2.93 -0.67 1.48
CA MET A 29 2.29 -0.19 0.27
C MET A 29 2.53 1.31 0.12
N SER A 30 3.79 1.68 -0.11
CA SER A 30 4.22 3.08 -0.19
C SER A 30 4.68 3.53 -1.55
N GLY A 31 4.56 4.83 -1.82
CA GLY A 31 4.99 5.44 -3.07
C GLY A 31 4.19 5.00 -4.29
N ALA A 32 3.01 4.40 -4.08
CA ALA A 32 2.20 3.80 -5.14
C ALA A 32 1.96 4.72 -6.35
N PRO A 33 1.64 6.03 -6.19
CA PRO A 33 1.47 6.93 -7.34
C PRO A 33 2.67 7.00 -8.30
N SER A 34 3.89 6.81 -7.81
CA SER A 34 5.10 6.83 -8.65
C SER A 34 5.23 5.62 -9.59
N TYR A 35 4.41 4.59 -9.40
CA TYR A 35 4.40 3.37 -10.21
C TYR A 35 3.38 3.41 -11.36
N SER A 36 2.66 4.52 -11.54
CA SER A 36 1.65 4.67 -12.58
C SER A 36 2.03 5.77 -13.55
N SER A 37 1.90 5.51 -14.86
CA SER A 37 1.92 6.54 -15.89
C SER A 37 0.55 7.23 -16.09
N GLN A 38 -0.51 6.71 -15.48
CA GLN A 38 -1.86 7.25 -15.61
C GLN A 38 -2.11 8.45 -14.68
N PRO A 39 -3.04 9.35 -15.02
CA PRO A 39 -3.47 10.38 -14.09
C PRO A 39 -4.17 9.77 -12.87
N TYR A 40 -4.28 10.57 -11.80
CA TYR A 40 -5.12 10.23 -10.64
C TYR A 40 -6.52 9.77 -11.11
N PRO A 41 -7.06 8.65 -10.58
CA PRO A 41 -6.62 7.95 -9.38
C PRO A 41 -5.64 6.78 -9.60
N TYR A 42 -4.91 6.72 -10.72
CA TYR A 42 -3.89 5.69 -10.97
C TYR A 42 -4.48 4.27 -11.09
N LYS A 43 -5.62 4.14 -11.78
CA LYS A 43 -6.42 2.89 -11.79
C LYS A 43 -5.67 1.64 -12.26
N ASN A 44 -4.67 1.82 -13.13
CA ASN A 44 -3.91 0.71 -13.69
C ASN A 44 -3.07 -0.06 -12.65
N ILE A 45 -2.75 0.55 -11.50
CA ILE A 45 -1.98 -0.13 -10.43
C ILE A 45 -2.85 -0.67 -9.29
N HIS A 46 -4.16 -0.38 -9.28
CA HIS A 46 -5.06 -0.81 -8.20
C HIS A 46 -5.14 -2.33 -8.08
N GLY A 47 -5.09 -3.05 -9.21
CA GLY A 47 -5.10 -4.51 -9.23
C GLY A 47 -3.87 -5.12 -8.54
N TYR A 48 -2.70 -4.49 -8.68
CA TYR A 48 -1.48 -4.94 -8.01
C TYR A 48 -1.54 -4.68 -6.51
N LEU A 49 -2.04 -3.51 -6.08
CA LEU A 49 -2.26 -3.22 -4.66
C LEU A 49 -3.22 -4.24 -4.01
N ARG A 50 -4.26 -4.65 -4.73
CA ARG A 50 -5.18 -5.69 -4.26
C ARG A 50 -4.48 -7.04 -4.08
N GLN A 51 -3.66 -7.48 -5.04
CA GLN A 51 -2.90 -8.73 -4.93
C GLN A 51 -1.96 -8.72 -3.72
N ILE A 52 -1.29 -7.59 -3.47
CA ILE A 52 -0.43 -7.40 -2.30
C ILE A 52 -1.25 -7.53 -1.01
N PHE A 53 -2.38 -6.84 -0.93
CA PHE A 53 -3.26 -6.90 0.23
C PHE A 53 -3.81 -8.32 0.47
N GLU A 54 -4.28 -9.02 -0.56
CA GLU A 54 -4.82 -10.37 -0.45
C GLU A 54 -3.76 -11.40 0.02
N ALA A 55 -2.48 -11.20 -0.33
CA ALA A 55 -1.40 -12.07 0.12
C ALA A 55 -0.98 -11.82 1.58
N PHE A 56 -0.79 -10.56 1.97
CA PHE A 56 -0.27 -10.21 3.30
C PHE A 56 -1.36 -10.07 4.37
N GLY A 57 -2.56 -9.66 3.96
CA GLY A 57 -3.70 -9.37 4.82
C GLY A 57 -3.64 -7.97 5.46
N PRO A 58 -4.72 -7.56 6.15
CA PRO A 58 -4.84 -6.22 6.76
C PRO A 58 -3.85 -5.98 7.90
N ASP A 59 -3.35 -7.04 8.53
CA ASP A 59 -2.47 -6.95 9.72
C ASP A 59 -0.98 -6.82 9.35
N ARG A 60 -0.65 -6.99 8.08
CA ARG A 60 0.74 -6.98 7.57
C ARG A 60 0.92 -6.13 6.32
N SER A 61 -0.06 -5.30 6.00
CA SER A 61 -0.02 -4.35 4.88
C SER A 61 -0.08 -2.93 5.43
N PHE A 62 0.97 -2.13 5.24
CA PHE A 62 1.12 -0.82 5.87
C PHE A 62 1.16 0.29 4.83
N TRP A 63 0.31 1.30 4.97
CA TRP A 63 0.32 2.47 4.09
C TRP A 63 1.51 3.41 4.39
N GLY A 64 1.98 4.12 3.37
CA GLY A 64 2.89 5.26 3.53
C GLY A 64 3.08 6.03 2.22
N THR A 65 3.53 7.28 2.27
CA THR A 65 3.60 8.12 1.06
C THR A 65 4.95 8.10 0.34
N ASP A 66 6.03 8.25 1.10
CA ASP A 66 7.23 9.00 0.70
C ASP A 66 6.99 10.19 -0.21
N ILE A 67 6.24 11.11 0.38
CA ILE A 67 5.86 12.40 -0.18
C ILE A 67 7.00 13.19 -0.87
N THR A 68 8.25 13.08 -0.41
CA THR A 68 9.39 13.84 -0.99
C THR A 68 9.74 13.41 -2.42
N ARG A 69 9.25 12.26 -2.90
CA ARG A 69 9.46 11.77 -4.27
C ARG A 69 8.15 11.58 -5.05
N MET A 70 7.02 12.01 -4.52
CA MET A 70 5.73 11.78 -5.16
C MET A 70 5.47 12.74 -6.31
N PRO A 71 4.95 12.26 -7.45
CA PRO A 71 4.56 13.11 -8.57
C PRO A 71 3.20 13.80 -8.35
N CYS A 72 2.65 13.73 -7.13
CA CYS A 72 1.28 14.13 -6.82
C CYS A 72 1.18 14.76 -5.42
N SER A 73 0.00 15.31 -5.12
CA SER A 73 -0.24 15.89 -3.79
C SER A 73 -0.31 14.82 -2.69
N TYR A 74 -0.04 15.25 -1.45
CA TYR A 74 -0.28 14.40 -0.27
C TYR A 74 -1.75 13.94 -0.19
N ARG A 75 -2.69 14.83 -0.54
CA ARG A 75 -4.12 14.50 -0.60
C ARG A 75 -4.37 13.30 -1.51
N GLN A 76 -3.82 13.32 -2.72
CA GLN A 76 -3.98 12.20 -3.66
C GLN A 76 -3.35 10.90 -3.15
N CYS A 77 -2.21 10.97 -2.43
CA CYS A 77 -1.62 9.79 -1.80
C CYS A 77 -2.56 9.14 -0.77
N VAL A 78 -3.30 9.96 -0.02
CA VAL A 78 -4.27 9.51 0.99
C VAL A 78 -5.55 9.02 0.31
N THR A 79 -6.17 9.85 -0.53
CA THR A 79 -7.49 9.55 -1.11
C THR A 79 -7.46 8.38 -2.09
N MET A 80 -6.32 8.13 -2.73
CA MET A 80 -6.14 6.90 -3.52
C MET A 80 -6.45 5.65 -2.66
N PHE A 81 -5.98 5.58 -1.42
CA PHE A 81 -6.23 4.44 -0.54
C PHE A 81 -7.58 4.50 0.17
N THR A 82 -8.03 5.68 0.57
CA THR A 82 -9.23 5.82 1.41
C THR A 82 -10.54 5.94 0.62
N GLU A 83 -10.48 6.36 -0.65
CA GLU A 83 -11.66 6.64 -1.49
C GLU A 83 -11.67 5.82 -2.78
N GLU A 84 -10.51 5.57 -3.41
CA GLU A 84 -10.43 5.03 -4.77
C GLU A 84 -10.20 3.51 -4.84
N LEU A 85 -9.91 2.84 -3.71
CA LEU A 85 -9.78 1.38 -3.61
C LEU A 85 -11.07 0.78 -2.99
N PRO A 86 -12.11 0.45 -3.78
CA PRO A 86 -13.41 0.04 -3.24
C PRO A 86 -13.40 -1.26 -2.42
N TRP A 87 -12.32 -2.06 -2.56
CA TRP A 87 -12.09 -3.29 -1.80
C TRP A 87 -11.44 -3.04 -0.44
N LEU A 88 -10.78 -1.90 -0.23
CA LEU A 88 -10.13 -1.53 1.03
C LEU A 88 -11.06 -0.62 1.82
N LYS A 89 -11.82 -1.19 2.76
CA LYS A 89 -12.86 -0.45 3.50
C LYS A 89 -13.06 -0.98 4.93
N GLY A 90 -13.75 -0.20 5.75
CA GLY A 90 -14.07 -0.57 7.13
C GLY A 90 -12.81 -0.88 7.93
N ARG A 91 -12.84 -1.99 8.67
CA ARG A 91 -11.71 -2.42 9.52
C ARG A 91 -10.40 -2.57 8.74
N ASP A 92 -10.45 -3.12 7.53
CA ASP A 92 -9.22 -3.36 6.75
C ASP A 92 -8.54 -2.04 6.37
N LEU A 93 -9.32 -1.02 6.01
CA LEU A 93 -8.80 0.32 5.77
C LEU A 93 -8.17 0.92 7.03
N GLU A 94 -8.84 0.83 8.18
CA GLU A 94 -8.31 1.32 9.46
C GLU A 94 -6.99 0.65 9.83
N ARG A 95 -6.88 -0.67 9.58
CA ARG A 95 -5.65 -1.43 9.83
C ARG A 95 -4.53 -0.97 8.89
N VAL A 96 -4.78 -0.92 7.59
CA VAL A 96 -3.78 -0.52 6.59
C VAL A 96 -3.30 0.91 6.78
N MET A 97 -4.21 1.83 7.12
CA MET A 97 -3.89 3.27 7.26
C MET A 97 -3.20 3.64 8.58
N GLY A 98 -2.96 2.69 9.48
CA GLY A 98 -2.11 2.95 10.65
C GLY A 98 -2.25 1.93 11.78
N GLY A 99 -3.41 1.30 11.94
CA GLY A 99 -3.64 0.37 13.05
C GLY A 99 -2.65 -0.80 13.06
N ALA A 100 -2.41 -1.41 11.90
CA ALA A 100 -1.55 -2.59 11.78
C ALA A 100 -0.08 -2.28 12.06
N VAL A 101 0.46 -1.13 11.60
CA VAL A 101 1.86 -0.79 11.86
C VAL A 101 2.11 -0.45 13.33
N ILE A 102 1.13 0.17 14.01
CA ILE A 102 1.20 0.41 15.45
C ILE A 102 1.31 -0.92 16.21
N ASP A 103 0.44 -1.87 15.89
CA ASP A 103 0.43 -3.19 16.53
C ASP A 103 1.71 -3.97 16.21
N TRP A 104 2.17 -3.92 14.95
CA TRP A 104 3.39 -4.60 14.48
C TRP A 104 4.66 -4.11 15.19
N LEU A 105 4.75 -2.80 15.44
CA LEU A 105 5.90 -2.19 16.13
C LEU A 105 5.76 -2.20 17.66
N GLY A 106 4.64 -2.69 18.20
CA GLY A 106 4.37 -2.66 19.64
C GLY A 106 4.26 -1.24 20.20
N TRP A 107 3.82 -0.27 19.39
CA TRP A 107 3.71 1.12 19.82
C TRP A 107 2.50 1.32 20.74
N LYS A 108 2.69 2.05 21.83
CA LYS A 108 1.60 2.43 22.73
C LYS A 108 0.74 3.48 22.05
N ARG A 109 -0.56 3.21 21.91
CA ARG A 109 -1.53 4.23 21.51
C ARG A 109 -1.76 5.16 22.70
N PRO A 110 -1.81 6.49 22.51
CA PRO A 110 -2.34 7.39 23.53
C PRO A 110 -3.75 6.93 23.93
N ALA A 111 -4.10 7.10 25.21
CA ALA A 111 -5.49 6.93 25.62
C ALA A 111 -6.37 7.92 24.84
N ALA A 112 -7.54 7.46 24.41
CA ALA A 112 -8.53 8.27 23.68
C ALA A 112 -9.11 9.38 24.56
#